data_AF-A0A2P4QFF5-F1
#
_entry.id   AF-A0A2P4QFF5-F1
#
_cell.length_a   1.000
_cell.length_b   1.000
_cell.length_c   1.000
_cell.angle_alpha   90.00
_cell.angle_beta   90.00
_cell.angle_gamma   90.00
#
_symmetry.space_group_name_H-M   'P 1'
#
loop_
_entity.id
_entity.type
_entity.pdbx_description
1 polymer ?
#
loop_
_entity_poly.entity_id
_entity_poly.type
_entity_poly.pdbx_seq_one_letter_code
_entity_poly.pdbx_strand_id
1 'polypeptide(L)'
;MGIMDYMAHAKGESTIITPASETVNVEAVNVEGNAEDRMGNDFRWPTSMPQNTRDQVFWVFTDNDVTEDDQEYALNCIYFYNSLDNGMFDEHKQDWVLVYKQSVVEYGEKKSNKQRSDLDREMPGALYLPVDSLLRGEFLNPKIPAARAVLSQRSAGGGEYMV
;
A
#
# COMPACT_ATOMS: atom_id res chain seq x y z
N MET A 1 -11.93 -3.53 -40.96
CA MET A 1 -13.28 -3.02 -40.59
C MET A 1 -13.07 -1.59 -40.14
N GLY A 2 -13.49 -0.51 -40.78
CA GLY A 2 -14.39 -0.25 -41.90
C GLY A 2 -14.75 1.24 -41.76
N ILE A 3 -14.45 2.04 -42.78
CA ILE A 3 -14.82 3.45 -42.96
C ILE A 3 -16.35 3.59 -43.12
N MET A 4 -17.01 4.49 -42.38
CA MET A 4 -18.24 5.26 -42.75
C MET A 4 -18.45 6.37 -41.70
N ASP A 5 -18.18 7.64 -42.02
CA ASP A 5 -19.13 8.63 -42.57
C ASP A 5 -20.34 8.92 -41.67
N TYR A 6 -20.41 10.13 -41.12
CA TYR A 6 -21.63 10.97 -41.16
C TYR A 6 -21.25 12.44 -40.93
N MET A 7 -21.14 13.18 -42.04
CA MET A 7 -21.25 14.64 -42.06
C MET A 7 -22.74 15.00 -42.11
N ALA A 8 -23.21 15.81 -41.15
CA ALA A 8 -24.45 16.57 -41.30
C ALA A 8 -24.11 18.05 -41.31
N HIS A 9 -24.24 18.66 -42.49
CA HIS A 9 -24.19 20.09 -42.71
C HIS A 9 -25.37 20.78 -41.99
N ALA A 10 -25.08 21.74 -41.12
CA ALA A 10 -26.01 22.81 -40.78
C ALA A 10 -25.31 24.15 -41.01
N LYS A 11 -25.78 24.86 -42.05
CA LYS A 11 -25.38 26.20 -42.44
C LYS A 11 -26.28 27.15 -41.65
N GLY A 12 -25.72 27.86 -40.67
CA GLY A 12 -26.43 28.78 -39.79
C GLY A 12 -25.46 29.80 -39.20
N GLU A 13 -25.90 31.05 -39.16
CA GLU A 13 -25.12 32.28 -38.92
C GLU A 13 -24.21 32.24 -37.68
N SER A 14 -22.98 32.75 -37.85
CA SER A 14 -22.00 32.90 -36.76
C SER A 14 -22.42 34.05 -35.84
N THR A 15 -22.99 33.71 -34.69
CA THR A 15 -23.03 34.59 -33.53
C THR A 15 -21.97 34.11 -32.56
N ILE A 16 -20.91 34.90 -32.37
CA ILE A 16 -19.89 34.63 -31.36
C ILE A 16 -20.51 34.88 -29.99
N ILE A 17 -20.96 33.81 -29.34
CA ILE A 17 -21.21 33.79 -27.90
C ILE A 17 -19.94 33.27 -27.27
N THR A 18 -19.18 34.17 -26.63
CA THR A 18 -18.09 33.79 -25.73
C THR A 18 -18.67 32.86 -24.67
N PRO A 19 -18.22 31.60 -24.54
CA PRO A 19 -18.59 30.82 -23.38
C PRO A 19 -17.96 31.52 -22.18
N ALA A 20 -18.79 31.93 -21.22
CA ALA A 20 -18.29 32.17 -19.87
C ALA A 20 -17.51 30.91 -19.50
N SER A 21 -16.23 31.08 -19.20
CA SER A 21 -15.41 30.03 -18.64
C SER A 21 -16.03 29.67 -17.30
N GLU A 22 -16.95 28.70 -17.31
CA GLU A 22 -17.25 27.92 -16.13
C GLU A 22 -15.93 27.25 -15.76
N THR A 23 -15.27 27.83 -14.77
CA THR A 23 -14.29 27.12 -13.98
C THR A 23 -15.04 25.92 -13.43
N VAL A 24 -14.84 24.76 -14.05
CA VAL A 24 -15.12 23.49 -13.39
C VAL A 24 -14.26 23.54 -12.15
N ASN A 25 -14.88 23.88 -11.03
CA ASN A 25 -14.33 23.60 -9.72
C ASN A 25 -14.22 22.09 -9.70
N VAL A 26 -13.04 21.57 -10.05
CA VAL A 26 -12.63 20.26 -9.58
C VAL A 26 -12.64 20.45 -8.07
N GLU A 27 -13.75 20.06 -7.44
CA GLU A 27 -13.77 19.89 -6.00
C GLU A 27 -12.56 19.01 -5.72
N ALA A 28 -11.58 19.58 -5.01
CA ALA A 28 -10.60 18.75 -4.35
C ALA A 28 -11.44 17.80 -3.50
N VAL A 29 -11.56 16.55 -3.96
CA VAL A 29 -12.12 15.48 -3.14
C VAL A 29 -11.36 15.60 -1.83
N ASN A 30 -12.07 15.88 -0.73
CA ASN A 30 -11.47 16.14 0.58
C ASN A 30 -10.71 14.90 1.05
N VAL A 31 -9.48 14.69 0.56
CA VAL A 31 -8.60 13.61 0.99
C VAL A 31 -8.24 13.79 2.47
N GLU A 32 -8.21 15.04 2.95
CA GLU A 32 -7.92 15.40 4.33
C GLU A 32 -9.04 14.99 5.30
N GLY A 33 -10.31 15.13 4.92
CA GLY A 33 -11.45 14.78 5.80
C GLY A 33 -11.57 13.28 6.10
N ASN A 34 -11.17 12.43 5.15
CA ASN A 34 -11.34 10.98 5.26
C ASN A 34 -10.35 10.36 6.24
N ALA A 35 -9.12 10.89 6.31
CA ALA A 35 -8.11 10.47 7.28
C ALA A 35 -8.42 11.00 8.69
N GLU A 36 -8.91 12.24 8.80
CA GLU A 36 -9.30 12.85 10.08
C GLU A 36 -10.45 12.10 10.76
N ASP A 37 -11.50 11.74 10.01
CA ASP A 37 -12.64 10.97 10.54
C ASP A 37 -12.24 9.57 11.03
N ARG A 38 -11.19 8.98 10.43
CA ARG A 38 -10.75 7.60 10.73
C ARG A 38 -9.68 7.51 11.81
N MET A 39 -8.76 8.47 11.87
CA MET A 39 -7.64 8.47 12.83
C MET A 39 -7.86 9.38 14.03
N GLY A 40 -8.73 10.39 13.89
CA GLY A 40 -8.97 11.42 14.90
C GLY A 40 -7.90 12.51 14.91
N ASN A 41 -8.29 13.70 15.35
CA ASN A 41 -7.47 14.91 15.28
C ASN A 41 -6.20 14.88 16.16
N ASP A 42 -6.17 14.01 17.18
CA ASP A 42 -5.03 13.86 18.10
C ASP A 42 -4.12 12.67 17.72
N PHE A 43 -4.31 12.11 16.52
CA PHE A 43 -3.54 10.96 16.08
C PHE A 43 -2.03 11.27 16.01
N ARG A 44 -1.24 10.31 16.52
CA ARG A 44 0.20 10.31 16.40
C ARG A 44 0.64 8.94 15.92
N TRP A 45 1.50 8.93 14.90
CA TRP A 45 2.11 7.70 14.42
C TRP A 45 2.90 7.02 15.54
N PRO A 46 2.76 5.69 15.71
CA PRO A 46 3.61 4.94 16.63
C PRO A 46 5.09 5.13 16.25
N THR A 47 5.93 5.38 17.25
CA THR A 47 7.35 5.69 17.10
C THR A 47 8.11 4.53 16.48
N SER A 48 7.81 3.29 16.88
CA SER A 48 8.45 2.09 16.35
C SER A 48 7.94 1.65 14.97
N MET A 49 6.89 2.27 14.44
CA MET A 49 6.33 1.91 13.13
C MET A 49 7.25 2.37 11.99
N PRO A 50 7.73 1.44 11.13
CA PRO A 50 8.55 1.78 9.97
C PRO A 50 7.83 2.68 8.96
N GLN A 51 8.57 3.53 8.25
CA GLN A 51 7.99 4.49 7.31
C GLN A 51 7.18 3.82 6.20
N ASN A 52 7.66 2.72 5.62
CA ASN A 52 6.93 1.98 4.60
C ASN A 52 5.58 1.44 5.10
N THR A 53 5.51 1.03 6.38
CA THR A 53 4.25 0.63 7.00
C THR A 53 3.33 1.83 7.24
N ARG A 54 3.88 2.99 7.66
CA ARG A 54 3.08 4.23 7.79
C ARG A 54 2.49 4.65 6.45
N ASP A 55 3.28 4.60 5.38
CA ASP A 55 2.83 4.97 4.03
C ASP A 55 1.68 4.07 3.56
N GLN A 56 1.79 2.76 3.82
CA GLN A 56 0.73 1.79 3.51
C GLN A 56 -0.55 2.07 4.32
N VAL A 57 -0.44 2.25 5.63
CA VAL A 57 -1.58 2.54 6.51
C VAL A 57 -2.24 3.86 6.13
N PHE A 58 -1.44 4.88 5.82
CA PHE A 58 -1.93 6.17 5.36
C PHE A 58 -2.73 6.02 4.07
N TRP A 59 -2.18 5.30 3.08
CA TRP A 59 -2.87 5.05 1.82
C TRP A 59 -4.24 4.40 2.05
N VAL A 60 -4.32 3.37 2.90
CA VAL A 60 -5.59 2.71 3.25
C VAL A 60 -6.62 3.67 3.85
N PHE A 61 -6.19 4.59 4.72
CA PHE A 61 -7.12 5.54 5.34
C PHE A 61 -7.54 6.69 4.42
N THR A 62 -6.72 7.04 3.43
CA THR A 62 -7.03 8.14 2.49
C THR A 62 -7.76 7.69 1.24
N ASP A 63 -7.64 6.43 0.85
CA ASP A 63 -8.27 5.91 -0.35
C ASP A 63 -9.74 5.53 -0.06
N ASN A 64 -10.58 5.71 -1.07
CA ASN A 64 -12.01 5.42 -1.04
C ASN A 64 -12.33 4.03 -1.59
N ASP A 65 -11.39 3.39 -2.29
CA ASP A 65 -11.54 2.07 -2.91
C ASP A 65 -10.68 1.00 -2.21
N VAL A 66 -10.86 0.88 -0.89
CA VAL A 66 -10.16 -0.10 -0.04
C VAL A 66 -11.12 -1.14 0.50
N THR A 67 -10.66 -2.38 0.63
CA THR A 67 -11.49 -3.44 1.18
C THR A 67 -11.61 -3.33 2.70
N GLU A 68 -12.62 -3.97 3.29
CA GLU A 68 -12.75 -4.08 4.75
C GLU A 68 -11.51 -4.77 5.36
N ASP A 69 -10.93 -5.74 4.65
CA ASP A 69 -9.74 -6.48 5.06
C ASP A 69 -8.49 -5.57 5.11
N ASP A 70 -8.36 -4.65 4.13
CA ASP A 70 -7.27 -3.67 4.11
C ASP A 70 -7.39 -2.68 5.27
N GLN A 71 -8.61 -2.22 5.56
CA GLN A 71 -8.88 -1.34 6.69
C GLN A 71 -8.59 -2.03 8.03
N GLU A 72 -9.02 -3.27 8.18
CA GLU A 72 -8.74 -4.09 9.36
C GLU A 72 -7.23 -4.31 9.55
N TYR A 73 -6.50 -4.59 8.47
CA TYR A 73 -5.04 -4.69 8.49
C TYR A 73 -4.37 -3.38 8.96
N ALA A 74 -4.82 -2.24 8.43
CA ALA A 74 -4.30 -0.94 8.79
C ALA A 74 -4.53 -0.62 10.28
N LEU A 75 -5.73 -0.89 10.79
CA LEU A 75 -6.05 -0.72 12.22
C LEU A 75 -5.22 -1.67 13.11
N ASN A 76 -5.04 -2.93 12.70
CA ASN A 76 -4.21 -3.89 13.41
C ASN A 76 -2.72 -3.48 13.44
N CYS A 77 -2.23 -2.82 12.39
CA CYS A 77 -0.89 -2.21 12.38
C CYS A 77 -0.77 -1.10 13.42
N ILE A 78 -1.72 -0.15 13.44
CA ILE A 78 -1.72 0.92 14.45
C ILE A 78 -1.72 0.34 15.87
N TYR A 79 -2.60 -0.64 16.14
CA TYR A 79 -2.69 -1.30 17.43
C TYR A 79 -1.38 -1.96 17.83
N PHE A 80 -0.80 -2.78 16.94
CA PHE A 80 0.43 -3.53 17.24
C PHE A 80 1.58 -2.60 17.63
N TYR A 81 1.84 -1.55 16.85
CA TYR A 81 2.98 -0.67 17.14
C TYR A 81 2.74 0.24 18.34
N ASN A 82 1.50 0.68 18.60
CA ASN A 82 1.18 1.36 19.84
C ASN A 82 1.40 0.46 21.06
N SER A 83 0.96 -0.79 21.00
CA SER A 83 1.19 -1.78 22.04
C SER A 83 2.69 -2.06 22.25
N LEU A 84 3.46 -2.09 21.16
CA LEU A 84 4.91 -2.24 21.20
C LEU A 84 5.60 -1.05 21.88
N ASP A 85 5.23 0.19 21.51
CA ASP A 85 5.77 1.42 22.10
C ASP A 85 5.44 1.55 23.59
N ASN A 86 4.29 1.01 24.01
CA ASN A 86 3.84 1.01 25.39
C ASN A 86 4.41 -0.15 26.24
N GLY A 87 5.27 -1.00 25.67
CA GLY A 87 5.91 -2.11 26.38
C GLY A 87 5.01 -3.33 26.63
N MET A 88 3.85 -3.43 25.96
CA MET A 88 2.89 -4.53 26.16
C MET A 88 3.49 -5.92 25.91
N PHE A 89 4.53 -5.99 25.07
CA PHE A 89 5.17 -7.25 24.66
C PHE A 89 6.50 -7.52 25.37
N ASP A 90 6.80 -6.84 26.47
CA ASP A 90 8.10 -6.97 27.15
C ASP A 90 8.40 -8.38 27.68
N GLU A 91 7.37 -9.17 28.00
CA GLU A 91 7.50 -10.57 28.40
C GLU A 91 7.57 -11.54 27.19
N HIS A 92 7.24 -11.05 26.00
CA HIS A 92 7.08 -11.82 24.76
C HIS A 92 8.09 -11.41 23.67
N LYS A 93 9.29 -10.94 24.06
CA LYS A 93 10.28 -10.32 23.14
C LYS A 93 10.73 -11.20 21.98
N GLN A 94 10.66 -12.53 22.13
CA GLN A 94 11.06 -13.49 21.10
C GLN A 94 9.88 -14.04 20.30
N ASP A 95 8.65 -13.71 20.70
CA ASP A 95 7.45 -14.28 20.11
C ASP A 95 7.03 -13.53 18.85
N TRP A 96 6.19 -14.20 18.07
CA TRP A 96 5.33 -13.63 17.05
C TRP A 96 3.95 -13.38 17.64
N VAL A 97 3.38 -12.22 17.34
CA VAL A 97 2.08 -11.79 17.85
C VAL A 97 1.08 -11.81 16.71
N LEU A 98 -0.05 -12.47 16.95
CA LEU A 98 -1.25 -12.34 16.14
C LEU A 98 -2.13 -11.24 16.71
N VAL A 99 -2.39 -10.23 15.90
CA VAL A 99 -3.33 -9.16 16.20
C VAL A 99 -4.49 -9.25 15.22
N TYR A 100 -5.71 -9.20 15.77
CA TYR A 100 -6.93 -9.12 14.99
C TYR A 100 -8.01 -8.39 15.79
N LYS A 101 -8.82 -7.59 15.10
CA LYS A 101 -9.81 -6.69 15.70
C LYS A 101 -9.22 -5.86 16.82
N GLN A 102 -8.01 -5.35 16.58
CA GLN A 102 -7.24 -4.50 17.48
C GLN A 102 -7.07 -5.13 18.87
N SER A 103 -6.82 -6.44 18.89
CA SER A 103 -6.56 -7.21 20.10
C SER A 103 -5.53 -8.31 19.84
N VAL A 104 -4.76 -8.67 20.86
CA VAL A 104 -3.84 -9.82 20.78
C VAL A 104 -4.65 -11.11 20.86
N VAL A 105 -4.52 -11.95 19.84
CA VAL A 105 -5.19 -13.26 19.76
C VAL A 105 -4.27 -14.38 20.20
N GLU A 106 -2.99 -14.33 19.79
CA GLU A 106 -2.03 -15.42 20.02
C GLU A 106 -0.61 -14.87 20.13
N TYR A 107 0.19 -15.45 21.03
CA TYR A 107 1.65 -15.41 21.01
C TYR A 107 2.17 -16.77 20.55
N GLY A 108 3.19 -16.79 19.69
CA GLY A 108 3.76 -18.05 19.24
C GLY A 108 5.01 -17.90 18.40
N GLU A 109 5.32 -18.95 17.63
CA GLU A 109 6.48 -18.99 16.75
C GLU A 109 6.11 -18.66 15.30
N LYS A 110 7.12 -18.37 14.48
CA LYS A 110 6.95 -18.10 13.05
C LYS A 110 6.10 -19.18 12.36
N LYS A 111 4.95 -18.79 11.83
CA LYS A 111 4.06 -19.66 11.05
C LYS A 111 4.64 -19.97 9.67
N SER A 112 4.44 -21.20 9.21
CA SER A 112 4.75 -21.63 7.83
C SER A 112 3.87 -20.90 6.81
N ASN A 113 4.24 -20.93 5.53
CA ASN A 113 3.45 -20.32 4.47
C ASN A 113 2.01 -20.85 4.41
N LYS A 114 1.83 -22.17 4.62
CA LYS A 114 0.49 -22.77 4.66
C LYS A 114 -0.35 -22.22 5.80
N GLN A 115 0.21 -22.19 7.02
CA GLN A 115 -0.49 -21.66 8.19
C GLN A 115 -0.84 -20.17 8.02
N ARG A 116 0.01 -19.40 7.34
CA ARG A 116 -0.30 -18.00 7.00
C ARG A 116 -1.45 -17.89 6.00
N SER A 117 -1.44 -18.70 4.94
CA SER A 117 -2.56 -18.71 3.98
C SER A 117 -3.88 -19.18 4.59
N ASP A 118 -3.83 -20.12 5.54
CA ASP A 118 -5.01 -20.55 6.29
C ASP A 118 -5.51 -19.40 7.19
N LEU A 119 -4.60 -18.66 7.82
CA LEU A 119 -4.91 -17.49 8.64
C LEU A 119 -5.51 -16.34 7.83
N ASP A 120 -4.96 -16.03 6.65
CA ASP A 120 -5.50 -15.00 5.75
C ASP A 120 -6.95 -15.31 5.31
N ARG A 121 -7.31 -16.61 5.24
CA ARG A 121 -8.68 -17.05 4.91
C ARG A 121 -9.62 -16.97 6.10
N GLU A 122 -9.15 -17.31 7.30
CA GLU A 122 -9.97 -17.37 8.52
C GLU A 122 -10.17 -15.99 9.16
N MET A 123 -9.11 -15.17 9.14
CA MET A 123 -9.03 -13.88 9.80
C MET A 123 -8.47 -12.86 8.82
N PRO A 124 -9.23 -12.49 7.78
CA PRO A 124 -8.76 -11.55 6.79
C PRO A 124 -8.44 -10.19 7.43
N GLY A 125 -7.31 -9.60 7.05
CA GLY A 125 -6.78 -8.38 7.69
C GLY A 125 -6.03 -8.60 9.01
N ALA A 126 -5.88 -9.85 9.48
CA ALA A 126 -5.07 -10.13 10.66
C ALA A 126 -3.58 -9.84 10.43
N LEU A 127 -2.91 -9.36 11.47
CA LEU A 127 -1.49 -9.04 11.45
C LEU A 127 -0.72 -10.10 12.24
N TYR A 128 0.30 -10.70 11.61
CA TYR A 128 1.21 -11.64 12.29
C TYR A 128 2.68 -11.24 12.11
N LEU A 129 3.27 -10.66 13.16
CA LEU A 129 4.63 -10.11 13.13
C LEU A 129 5.44 -10.48 14.38
N PRO A 130 6.77 -10.57 14.28
CA PRO A 130 7.64 -10.76 15.45
C PRO A 130 7.70 -9.50 16.32
N VAL A 131 7.84 -9.69 17.63
CA VAL A 131 8.14 -8.60 18.59
C VAL A 131 9.59 -8.12 18.45
N ASP A 132 10.49 -9.01 18.04
CA ASP A 132 11.89 -8.66 17.77
C ASP A 132 12.01 -7.73 16.55
N SER A 133 12.66 -6.59 16.76
CA SER A 133 12.82 -5.55 15.73
C SER A 133 13.73 -5.95 14.57
N LEU A 134 14.75 -6.79 14.81
CA LEU A 134 15.66 -7.26 13.78
C LEU A 134 14.94 -8.25 12.86
N LEU A 135 14.19 -9.19 13.44
CA LEU A 135 13.36 -10.13 12.69
C LEU A 135 12.28 -9.40 11.88
N ARG A 136 11.65 -8.35 12.43
CA ARG A 136 10.71 -7.52 11.67
C ARG A 136 11.37 -6.86 10.48
N GLY A 137 12.56 -6.29 10.67
CA GLY A 137 13.31 -5.61 9.60
C GLY A 137 13.62 -6.54 8.43
N GLU A 138 14.06 -7.77 8.70
CA GLU A 138 14.31 -8.78 7.66
C GLU A 138 13.03 -9.23 6.96
N PHE A 139 11.93 -9.32 7.71
CA PHE A 139 10.65 -9.81 7.18
C PHE A 139 9.92 -8.77 6.32
N LEU A 140 9.93 -7.51 6.75
CA LEU A 140 9.25 -6.40 6.06
C LEU A 140 10.11 -5.80 4.94
N ASN A 141 11.42 -5.98 4.99
CA ASN A 141 12.35 -5.47 3.99
C ASN A 141 13.43 -6.51 3.69
N PRO A 142 13.09 -7.61 2.99
CA PRO A 142 14.07 -8.63 2.64
C PRO A 142 15.16 -7.97 1.79
N LYS A 143 16.40 -7.93 2.31
CA LYS A 143 17.55 -7.47 1.55
C LYS A 143 17.61 -8.28 0.25
N ILE A 144 17.24 -7.65 -0.87
CA ILE A 144 17.44 -8.23 -2.19
C ILE A 144 18.95 -8.47 -2.29
N PRO A 145 19.45 -9.72 -2.39
CA PRO A 145 20.85 -9.94 -2.67
C PRO A 145 21.13 -9.20 -3.97
N ALA A 146 22.16 -8.33 -3.98
CA ALA A 146 22.53 -7.56 -5.16
C ALA A 146 22.44 -8.47 -6.38
N ALA A 147 21.49 -8.17 -7.28
CA ALA A 147 21.24 -8.97 -8.46
C ALA A 147 22.60 -9.19 -9.12
N ARG A 148 23.02 -10.46 -9.24
CA ARG A 148 24.28 -10.78 -9.92
C ARG A 148 24.15 -10.16 -11.31
N ALA A 149 24.90 -9.09 -11.56
CA ALA A 149 24.92 -8.44 -12.85
C ALA A 149 25.33 -9.52 -13.87
N VAL A 150 24.36 -10.01 -14.64
CA VAL A 150 24.64 -10.84 -15.80
C VAL A 150 25.26 -9.89 -16.80
N LEU A 151 26.59 -9.82 -16.81
CA LEU A 151 27.35 -9.19 -17.88
C LEU A 151 27.02 -9.96 -19.16
N SER A 152 26.04 -9.46 -19.91
CA SER A 152 25.81 -9.88 -21.29
C SER A 152 27.05 -9.51 -22.09
N GLN A 153 27.94 -10.47 -22.31
CA GLN A 153 29.02 -10.29 -23.26
C GLN A 153 28.41 -10.22 -24.65
N ARG A 154 28.21 -8.99 -25.14
CA ARG A 154 27.91 -8.73 -26.54
C ARG A 154 29.19 -9.07 -27.32
N SER A 155 29.25 -10.27 -27.89
CA SER A 155 30.31 -10.63 -28.84
C SER A 155 30.19 -9.71 -30.05
N ALA A 156 31.09 -8.74 -30.16
CA ALA A 156 31.25 -7.91 -31.34
C ALA A 156 31.96 -8.76 -32.42
N GLY A 157 31.18 -9.54 -33.16
CA GLY A 157 31.63 -10.17 -34.39
C GLY A 157 31.72 -9.12 -35.50
N GLY A 158 32.81 -8.34 -35.50
CA GLY A 158 33.20 -7.52 -36.64
C GLY A 158 33.61 -8.43 -37.80
N GLY A 159 32.76 -8.54 -38.80
CA GLY A 159 33.10 -9.09 -40.12
C GLY A 159 33.23 -7.94 -41.09
N GLU A 160 34.47 -7.58 -41.40
CA GLU A 160 34.87 -6.55 -42.35
C GLU A 160 34.44 -6.92 -43.78
N TYR A 161 34.03 -5.90 -44.52
CA TYR A 161 33.89 -5.91 -45.98
C TYR A 161 35.26 -5.64 -46.62
N MET A 162 35.71 -6.49 -47.56
CA MET A 162 36.64 -6.07 -48.62
C MET A 162 36.48 -6.97 -49.87
N VAL A 163 36.12 -6.28 -50.97
CA VAL A 163 36.22 -6.55 -52.44
C VAL A 163 35.52 -7.78 -53.02
#